data_AF-A0A2P8D510-F1
#
_entry.id   AF-A0A2P8D510-F1
#
_cell.length_a   1.000
_cell.length_b   1.000
_cell.length_c   1.000
_cell.angle_alpha   90.00
_cell.angle_beta   90.00
_cell.angle_gamma   90.00
#
_symmetry.space_group_name_H-M   'P 1'
#
loop_
_entity.id
_entity.type
_entity.pdbx_description
1 polymer ?
#
loop_
_entity_poly.entity_id
_entity_poly.type
_entity_poly.pdbx_seq_one_letter_code
_entity_poly.pdbx_strand_id
1 'polypeptide(L)' 'MCLILLLLLGTAFFLIRKGMGKGRPPWVTGPEAPETVAKRVLSERFAKGDITTEEFMERASVLNWTPGSDGPANGKKR' A
#
# COMPACT_ATOMS: atom_id res chain seq x y z
N MET A 1 22.77 -13.10 31.92
CA MET A 1 21.29 -13.20 31.91
C MET A 1 20.64 -11.83 31.81
N CYS A 2 20.88 -10.89 32.74
CA CYS A 2 20.26 -9.55 32.69
C CYS A 2 20.60 -8.72 31.44
N LEU A 3 21.85 -8.78 30.95
CA LEU A 3 22.27 -8.07 29.73
C LEU A 3 21.56 -8.58 28.47
N ILE A 4 21.33 -9.89 28.38
CA ILE A 4 20.62 -10.52 27.25
C ILE A 4 19.15 -10.08 27.27
N LEU A 5 18.53 -10.02 28.44
CA LEU A 5 17.16 -9.53 28.60
C LEU A 5 17.02 -8.06 28.20
N LEU A 6 17.99 -7.21 28.57
CA LEU A 6 17.99 -5.79 28.18
C LEU A 6 18.15 -5.61 26.67
N LEU A 7 19.00 -6.42 26.03
CA LEU A 7 19.16 -6.41 24.57
C LEU A 7 17.88 -6.85 23.85
N LEU A 8 17.21 -7.89 24.35
CA LEU A 8 15.94 -8.36 23.81
C LEU A 8 14.81 -7.33 23.99
N LEU A 9 14.72 -6.68 25.15
CA LEU A 9 13.75 -5.60 25.37
C LEU A 9 14.02 -4.39 24.47
N GLY A 10 15.29 -3.99 24.33
CA GLY A 10 15.67 -2.85 23.50
C GLY A 10 15.36 -3.10 22.02
N THR A 11 15.67 -4.30 21.51
CA THR A 11 15.36 -4.69 20.13
C THR A 11 13.87 -4.84 19.88
N ALA A 12 13.11 -5.44 20.79
CA ALA A 12 11.66 -5.52 20.71
C ALA A 12 11.04 -4.11 20.71
N PHE A 13 11.48 -3.23 21.61
CA PHE A 13 11.01 -1.86 21.69
C PHE A 13 11.34 -1.07 20.41
N PHE A 14 12.56 -1.25 19.87
CA PHE A 14 12.98 -0.62 18.62
C PHE A 14 12.16 -1.12 17.42
N LEU A 15 11.84 -2.41 17.35
CA LEU A 15 11.00 -2.99 16.30
C LEU A 15 9.54 -2.54 16.41
N ILE A 16 8.99 -2.45 17.62
CA ILE A 16 7.64 -1.91 17.86
C ILE A 16 7.58 -0.44 17.45
N ARG A 17 8.59 0.35 17.84
CA ARG A 17 8.68 1.78 17.51
C ARG A 17 8.90 2.00 16.01
N LYS A 18 9.63 1.11 15.32
CA LYS A 18 9.80 1.13 13.86
C LYS A 18 8.55 0.64 13.12
N GLY A 19 7.83 -0.33 13.67
CA GLY A 19 6.62 -0.94 13.10
C GLY A 19 5.35 -0.09 13.24
N MET A 20 5.27 0.78 14.26
CA MET A 20 4.13 1.70 14.47
C MET A 20 3.98 2.78 13.38
N GLY A 21 4.95 2.94 12.48
CA GLY A 21 4.92 3.97 11.44
C GLY A 21 4.47 3.52 10.05
N LYS A 22 4.49 2.21 9.73
CA LYS A 22 4.22 1.73 8.37
C LYS A 22 4.18 0.21 8.34
N GLY A 23 3.01 -0.36 8.10
CA GLY A 23 2.87 -1.77 7.77
C GLY A 23 1.79 -2.42 8.61
N ARG A 24 0.62 -2.58 8.00
CA ARG A 24 -0.27 -3.68 8.38
C ARG A 24 0.58 -4.95 8.51
N PRO A 25 0.43 -5.74 9.58
CA PRO A 25 1.18 -6.97 9.73
C PRO A 25 1.04 -7.84 8.47
N PRO A 26 2.12 -8.46 7.95
CA PRO A 26 2.11 -9.18 6.68
C PRO A 26 1.17 -10.40 6.65
N TRP A 27 0.69 -10.86 7.82
CA TRP A 27 -0.31 -11.91 7.95
C TRP A 27 -1.76 -11.43 7.89
N VAL A 28 -2.00 -10.10 7.86
CA VAL A 28 -3.33 -9.51 7.72
C VAL A 28 -3.50 -9.01 6.29
N THR A 29 -3.64 -9.95 5.36
CA THR A 29 -4.28 -9.71 4.07
C THR A 29 -5.79 -9.65 4.29
N GLY A 30 -6.26 -8.52 4.82
CA GLY A 30 -7.69 -8.21 4.74
C GLY A 30 -8.11 -8.14 3.27
N PRO A 31 -9.39 -8.40 2.93
CA PRO A 31 -9.89 -8.27 1.58
C PRO A 31 -9.48 -6.91 1.02
N GLU A 32 -8.76 -6.91 -0.10
CA GLU A 32 -8.39 -5.68 -0.78
C GLU A 32 -9.68 -4.95 -1.14
N ALA A 33 -9.72 -3.63 -0.98
CA ALA A 33 -10.93 -2.89 -1.35
C ALA A 33 -11.21 -3.14 -2.85
N PRO A 34 -12.47 -3.28 -3.26
CA PRO A 34 -12.80 -3.56 -4.66
C PRO A 34 -12.22 -2.49 -5.61
N GLU A 35 -12.10 -1.25 -5.15
CA GLU A 35 -11.45 -0.15 -5.87
C GLU A 35 -9.96 -0.41 -6.15
N THR A 36 -9.21 -0.90 -5.15
CA THR A 36 -7.78 -1.23 -5.31
C THR A 36 -7.55 -2.35 -6.31
N VAL A 37 -8.41 -3.37 -6.29
CA VAL A 37 -8.37 -4.46 -7.28
C VAL A 37 -8.68 -3.93 -8.68
N ALA A 38 -9.70 -3.08 -8.81
CA ALA A 38 -10.09 -2.53 -10.09
C ALA A 38 -9.00 -1.62 -10.71
N LYS A 39 -8.36 -0.77 -9.90
CA LYS A 39 -7.19 0.03 -10.32
C LYS A 39 -6.04 -0.85 -10.82
N ARG A 40 -5.75 -1.95 -10.11
CA ARG A 40 -4.69 -2.91 -10.48
C ARG A 40 -4.98 -3.58 -11.83
N VAL A 41 -6.20 -4.07 -12.04
CA VAL A 41 -6.58 -4.72 -13.30
C VAL A 41 -6.51 -3.72 -14.46
N LEU A 42 -6.93 -2.47 -14.23
CA LEU A 42 -6.90 -1.43 -15.25
C LEU A 42 -5.46 -1.07 -15.65
N SER A 43 -4.55 -0.91 -14.67
CA SER A 43 -3.14 -0.64 -14.95
C SER A 43 -2.44 -1.79 -15.66
N GLU A 44 -2.73 -3.03 -15.26
CA GLU A 44 -2.17 -4.24 -15.86
C GLU A 44 -2.56 -4.37 -17.34
N ARG A 45 -3.84 -4.15 -17.66
CA ARG A 45 -4.31 -4.17 -19.06
C ARG A 45 -3.71 -3.07 -19.91
N PHE A 46 -3.56 -1.87 -19.36
CA PHE A 46 -2.90 -0.77 -20.06
C PHE A 46 -1.43 -1.08 -20.32
N ALA A 47 -0.70 -1.58 -19.32
CA ALA A 47 0.71 -1.96 -19.46
C ALA A 47 0.92 -3.08 -20.48
N LYS A 48 -0.04 -4.00 -20.58
CA LYS A 48 -0.03 -5.09 -21.56
C LYS A 48 -0.42 -4.63 -22.98
N GLY A 49 -1.02 -3.44 -23.12
CA GLY A 49 -1.54 -2.93 -24.38
C GLY A 49 -2.89 -3.54 -24.79
N ASP A 50 -3.60 -4.17 -23.84
CA ASP A 50 -4.94 -4.76 -24.07
C ASP A 50 -6.02 -3.66 -24.21
N ILE A 51 -5.75 -2.43 -23.74
CA ILE A 51 -6.63 -1.26 -23.83
C ILE A 51 -5.85 -0.04 -24.31
N THR A 52 -6.53 0.89 -24.98
CA THR A 52 -5.93 2.14 -25.44
C THR A 52 -5.83 3.16 -24.31
N THR A 53 -5.01 4.21 -24.51
CA THR A 53 -4.89 5.33 -23.57
C THR A 53 -6.24 6.03 -23.33
N GLU A 54 -7.06 6.18 -24.36
CA GLU A 54 -8.38 6.83 -24.25
C GLU A 54 -9.32 6.03 -23.33
N GLU A 55 -9.42 4.72 -23.57
CA GLU A 55 -10.23 3.82 -22.75
C GLU A 55 -9.72 3.75 -21.30
N PHE A 56 -8.40 3.76 -21.12
CA PHE A 56 -7.79 3.81 -19.79
C PHE A 56 -8.19 5.09 -19.03
N MET A 57 -8.14 6.25 -19.69
CA MET A 57 -8.49 7.54 -19.08
C MET A 57 -9.98 7.64 -18.75
N GLU A 58 -10.85 7.15 -19.64
CA GLU A 58 -12.30 7.08 -19.39
C GLU A 58 -12.58 6.24 -18.12
N ARG A 59 -12.03 5.02 -18.07
CA ARG A 59 -12.24 4.12 -16.93
C ARG A 59 -11.60 4.63 -15.65
N ALA A 60 -10.42 5.24 -15.74
CA ALA A 60 -9.78 5.88 -14.59
C ALA A 60 -10.66 7.01 -14.02
N SER A 61 -11.32 7.80 -14.87
CA SER A 61 -12.23 8.87 -14.43
C SER A 61 -13.47 8.32 -13.70
N VAL A 62 -14.05 7.21 -14.19
CA VAL A 62 -15.18 6.53 -13.51
C VAL A 62 -14.78 6.05 -12.12
N LEU A 63 -13.53 5.62 -11.96
CA LEU A 63 -12.96 5.23 -10.67
C LEU A 63 -12.46 6.42 -9.83
N ASN A 64 -12.66 7.67 -10.26
CA ASN A 64 -12.06 8.89 -9.66
C ASN A 64 -10.55 8.75 -9.43
N TRP A 65 -9.89 8.00 -10.31
CA TRP A 65 -8.50 7.62 -10.17
C TRP A 65 -7.64 8.46 -11.10
N THR A 66 -6.59 9.06 -10.54
CA THR A 66 -5.57 9.78 -11.31
C THR A 66 -4.28 8.99 -11.23
N PRO A 67 -3.77 8.43 -12.34
CA PRO A 67 -2.50 7.72 -12.35
C PRO A 67 -1.38 8.56 -11.73
N GLY A 68 -0.65 7.99 -10.76
CA GLY A 68 0.41 8.69 -10.03
C GLY A 68 -0.03 9.38 -8.73
N SER A 69 -1.33 9.49 -8.43
CA SER A 69 -1.81 10.02 -7.13
C SER A 69 -1.62 9.05 -5.96
N ASP A 70 -1.49 7.75 -6.24
CA ASP A 70 -1.29 6.68 -5.24
C ASP A 70 0.19 6.50 -4.83
N GLY A 71 1.08 7.43 -5.18
CA GLY A 71 2.46 7.49 -4.67
C GLY A 71 2.49 7.60 -3.12
N PRO A 72 3.66 7.45 -2.45
CA PRO A 72 3.77 7.32 -0.99
C PRO A 72 3.49 8.61 -0.20
N ALA A 73 2.42 9.33 -0.54
CA ALA A 73 1.96 10.58 0.04
C ALA A 73 0.52 10.46 0.57
N ASN A 74 0.24 9.43 1.38
CA ASN A 74 -0.80 9.57 2.40
C ASN A 74 -0.17 9.71 3.79
N GLY A 75 0.63 10.77 3.92
CA GLY A 75 1.12 11.30 5.19
C GLY A 75 0.14 12.30 5.78
N LYS A 76 -1.18 12.05 5.73
CA LYS A 76 -2.15 12.92 6.39
C LYS A 76 -2.39 12.43 7.82
N LYS A 77 -1.49 12.84 8.72
CA LYS A 77 -1.79 12.98 10.14
C LYS A 77 -3.07 13.81 10.26
N ARG A 78 -4.16 13.19 10.75
CA ARG A 78 -5.22 13.92 11.45
C ARG A 78 -4.85 13.95 12.92
#